data_AF-A0A6H9YN12-F1
#
_entry.id   AF-A0A6H9YN12-F1
#
_cell.length_a   1.000
_cell.length_b   1.000
_cell.length_c   1.000
_cell.angle_alpha   90.00
_cell.angle_beta   90.00
_cell.angle_gamma   90.00
#
_symmetry.space_group_name_H-M   'P 1'
#
loop_
_entity.id
_entity.type
_entity.pdbx_description
1 polymer ?
#
loop_
_entity_poly.entity_id
_entity_poly.type
_entity_poly.pdbx_seq_one_letter_code
_entity_poly.pdbx_strand_id
1 'polypeptide(L)'
;MDGRRARHLSDRPDRPDLGTGQPLCRRPRAAAHHRLAQPHAVRRGPCTAHRRQLIKVPAPPQPEPGFSYLFDGITNTFQCWRNAGSGAFGLQDGLLIAQPGDDHGILFYAAEAFNDFVLRLQFRLPGPVDAFGKATSNSGVLLRFRYPHARWDEVNRREPRAAGNPAWVAVTTGFEVQIDEQGRPFYYEKHRTGALYDIPTGQTINGLAEPVEQKYSPGPVLQPDKWYEFEIEVVGDAYTVSLGEVQAGQQTAHLPVTSFTKPADKYLDRGLPASAKTSSGYIGLQAHTSNVAFRQIRTKRL
;
A
#
# COMPACT_ATOMS: atom_id res chain seq x y z
N MET A 1 68.74 0.92 -12.23
CA MET A 1 68.10 -0.08 -11.34
C MET A 1 66.81 0.52 -10.81
N ASP A 2 65.75 -0.27 -10.88
CA ASP A 2 64.40 -0.10 -10.33
C ASP A 2 63.54 1.11 -10.66
N GLY A 3 62.66 0.90 -11.64
CA GLY A 3 61.40 1.61 -11.75
C GLY A 3 60.30 0.93 -10.92
N ARG A 4 59.42 1.73 -10.32
CA ARG A 4 58.03 1.34 -10.03
C ARG A 4 57.11 2.53 -10.24
N ARG A 5 56.22 2.40 -11.23
CA ARG A 5 55.06 3.28 -11.44
C ARG A 5 54.06 3.05 -10.32
N ALA A 6 53.65 4.11 -9.64
CA ALA A 6 52.44 4.11 -8.81
C ALA A 6 51.21 4.11 -9.73
N ARG A 7 50.36 3.08 -9.63
CA ARG A 7 49.03 3.08 -10.24
C ARG A 7 48.05 3.63 -9.21
N HIS A 8 47.35 4.70 -9.55
CA HIS A 8 46.13 5.12 -8.86
C HIS A 8 45.05 4.05 -9.09
N LEU A 9 44.61 3.40 -8.01
CA LEU A 9 43.36 2.66 -7.96
C LEU A 9 42.30 3.61 -7.42
N SER A 10 41.38 4.01 -8.29
CA SER A 10 40.16 4.71 -7.92
C SER A 10 39.11 3.69 -7.48
N ASP A 11 38.89 3.57 -6.18
CA ASP A 11 37.77 2.81 -5.64
C ASP A 11 36.47 3.57 -5.91
N ARG A 12 35.71 3.11 -6.91
CA ARG A 12 34.27 3.41 -7.04
C ARG A 12 33.53 2.25 -6.38
N PRO A 13 32.58 2.50 -5.46
CA PRO A 13 31.74 1.42 -4.95
C PRO A 13 30.82 0.92 -6.07
N ASP A 14 30.80 -0.39 -6.24
CA ASP A 14 29.97 -1.13 -7.18
C ASP A 14 28.50 -0.76 -7.05
N ARG A 15 27.89 -0.38 -8.19
CA ARG A 15 26.43 -0.28 -8.31
C ARG A 15 25.86 -1.70 -8.27
N PRO A 16 24.84 -1.99 -7.44
CA PRO A 16 24.10 -3.23 -7.60
C PRO A 16 23.38 -3.19 -8.96
N ASP A 17 23.68 -4.19 -9.78
CA ASP A 17 23.02 -4.46 -11.05
C ASP A 17 21.55 -4.79 -10.79
N LEU A 18 20.68 -3.80 -10.99
CA LEU A 18 19.24 -4.00 -11.04
C LEU A 18 18.93 -4.64 -12.40
N GLY A 19 19.00 -5.99 -12.41
CA GLY A 19 18.68 -6.82 -13.56
C GLY A 19 17.47 -6.31 -14.33
N THR A 20 17.74 -5.90 -15.56
CA THR A 20 16.77 -5.42 -16.54
C THR A 20 15.98 -6.61 -17.08
N GLY A 21 14.84 -6.89 -16.45
CA GLY A 21 13.97 -7.99 -16.84
C GLY A 21 12.61 -7.95 -16.16
N GLN A 22 12.01 -6.77 -16.01
CA GLN A 22 10.64 -6.64 -15.50
C GLN A 22 9.64 -6.66 -16.67
N PRO A 23 8.59 -7.50 -16.64
CA PRO A 23 7.44 -7.27 -17.48
C PRO A 23 6.81 -5.93 -17.04
N LEU A 24 7.01 -4.89 -17.85
CA LEU A 24 6.36 -3.60 -17.65
C LEU A 24 4.85 -3.82 -17.58
N CYS A 25 4.25 -3.53 -16.41
CA CYS A 25 2.81 -3.38 -16.28
C CYS A 25 2.41 -2.22 -17.20
N ARG A 26 1.96 -2.53 -18.43
CA ARG A 26 1.55 -1.49 -19.39
C ARG A 26 0.23 -0.91 -18.91
N ARG A 27 0.26 0.34 -18.42
CA ARG A 27 -0.96 1.13 -18.22
C ARG A 27 -1.77 1.12 -19.52
N PRO A 28 -3.09 0.85 -19.50
CA PRO A 28 -3.89 0.97 -20.71
C PRO A 28 -3.89 2.43 -21.17
N ARG A 29 -3.38 2.70 -22.38
CA ARG A 29 -3.65 3.96 -23.09
C ARG A 29 -5.14 3.98 -23.45
N ALA A 30 -5.78 5.14 -23.28
CA ALA A 30 -7.11 5.38 -23.84
C ALA A 30 -7.08 5.07 -25.35
N ALA A 31 -7.91 4.11 -25.77
CA ALA A 31 -7.95 3.69 -27.17
C ALA A 31 -8.55 4.80 -28.03
N ALA A 32 -7.73 5.39 -28.91
CA ALA A 32 -8.23 6.22 -30.02
C ALA A 32 -8.88 5.31 -31.07
N HIS A 33 -10.11 5.65 -31.46
CA HIS A 33 -10.84 4.92 -32.50
C HIS A 33 -10.19 5.15 -33.87
N HIS A 34 -9.54 4.12 -34.42
CA HIS A 34 -9.25 4.05 -35.85
C HIS A 34 -10.14 3.02 -36.54
N ARG A 35 -10.89 3.53 -37.51
CA ARG A 35 -11.78 2.82 -38.42
C ARG A 35 -10.91 2.26 -39.55
N LEU A 36 -10.87 0.95 -39.73
CA LEU A 36 -10.28 0.31 -40.91
C LEU A 36 -11.22 -0.72 -41.52
N ALA A 37 -11.16 -0.78 -42.85
CA ALA A 37 -12.12 -1.34 -43.78
C ALA A 37 -12.16 -2.87 -43.83
N GLN A 38 -13.29 -3.40 -44.32
CA GLN A 38 -13.53 -4.82 -44.58
C GLN A 38 -12.87 -5.28 -45.89
N PRO A 39 -12.44 -6.56 -45.98
CA PRO A 39 -12.44 -7.27 -47.24
C PRO A 39 -13.30 -8.55 -47.23
N HIS A 40 -13.58 -9.00 -48.45
CA HIS A 40 -14.62 -9.92 -48.90
C HIS A 40 -14.57 -11.37 -48.38
N ALA A 41 -15.75 -12.00 -48.49
CA ALA A 41 -16.10 -13.32 -47.99
C ALA A 41 -15.50 -14.51 -48.76
N VAL A 42 -15.14 -15.57 -48.02
CA VAL A 42 -14.99 -16.94 -48.52
C VAL A 42 -15.89 -17.84 -47.67
N ARG A 43 -16.83 -18.55 -48.31
CA ARG A 43 -17.74 -19.50 -47.66
C ARG A 43 -17.00 -20.78 -47.26
N ARG A 44 -17.10 -21.18 -45.99
CA ARG A 44 -16.86 -22.55 -45.51
C ARG A 44 -18.06 -22.99 -44.63
N GLY A 45 -18.37 -24.29 -44.67
CA GLY A 45 -19.59 -24.94 -44.16
C GLY A 45 -19.83 -24.81 -42.64
N PRO A 46 -20.96 -25.34 -42.14
CA PRO A 46 -21.46 -25.04 -40.80
C PRO A 46 -20.64 -25.78 -39.74
N CYS A 47 -19.60 -25.12 -39.23
CA CYS A 47 -19.13 -25.40 -37.88
C CYS A 47 -20.08 -24.70 -36.90
N THR A 48 -20.74 -25.47 -36.05
CA THR A 48 -21.42 -24.98 -34.84
C THR A 48 -20.38 -24.36 -33.91
N ALA A 49 -20.00 -23.11 -34.19
CA ALA A 49 -19.20 -22.31 -33.27
C ALA A 49 -20.08 -21.99 -32.08
N HIS A 50 -19.79 -22.61 -30.93
CA HIS A 50 -20.21 -22.04 -29.65
C HIS A 50 -19.57 -20.66 -29.52
N ARG A 51 -20.34 -19.65 -29.91
CA ARG A 51 -19.98 -18.24 -29.75
C ARG A 51 -19.88 -18.02 -28.24
N ARG A 52 -18.68 -18.16 -27.68
CA ARG A 52 -18.36 -17.64 -26.35
C ARG A 52 -18.74 -16.17 -26.40
N GLN A 53 -19.89 -15.82 -25.82
CA GLN A 53 -20.19 -14.44 -25.51
C GLN A 53 -19.05 -14.00 -24.61
N LEU A 54 -18.16 -13.17 -25.13
CA LEU A 54 -17.25 -12.39 -24.30
C LEU A 54 -18.17 -11.58 -23.40
N ILE A 55 -18.33 -12.03 -22.16
CA ILE A 55 -18.99 -11.24 -21.13
C ILE A 55 -18.17 -9.96 -21.08
N LYS A 56 -18.74 -8.88 -21.59
CA LYS A 56 -18.12 -7.57 -21.56
C LYS A 56 -18.15 -7.16 -20.10
N VAL A 57 -17.07 -7.47 -19.39
CA VAL A 57 -16.86 -7.00 -18.02
C VAL A 57 -17.06 -5.49 -18.07
N PRO A 58 -18.01 -4.93 -17.30
CA PRO A 58 -18.21 -3.49 -17.24
C PRO A 58 -16.86 -2.83 -16.97
N ALA A 59 -16.52 -1.80 -17.74
CA ALA A 59 -15.33 -1.03 -17.44
C ALA A 59 -15.47 -0.50 -16.00
N PRO A 60 -14.39 -0.53 -15.19
CA PRO A 60 -14.46 0.02 -13.85
C PRO A 60 -14.92 1.48 -13.94
N PRO A 61 -15.70 1.96 -12.95
CA PRO A 61 -16.06 3.37 -12.88
C PRO A 61 -14.78 4.21 -12.99
N GLN A 62 -14.86 5.37 -13.66
CA GLN A 62 -13.68 6.22 -13.79
C GLN A 62 -13.27 6.75 -12.40
N PRO A 63 -11.96 6.88 -12.13
CA PRO A 63 -11.53 7.49 -10.89
C PRO A 63 -11.99 8.95 -10.87
N GLU A 64 -12.15 9.49 -9.66
CA GLU A 64 -12.46 10.90 -9.45
C GLU A 64 -11.44 11.82 -10.14
N PRO A 65 -11.79 13.08 -10.48
CA PRO A 65 -10.88 13.99 -11.16
C PRO A 65 -9.52 14.12 -10.45
N GLY A 66 -8.45 13.87 -11.20
CA GLY A 66 -7.07 13.90 -10.70
C GLY A 66 -6.58 12.60 -10.05
N PHE A 67 -7.47 11.63 -9.77
CA PHE A 67 -7.09 10.32 -9.27
C PHE A 67 -6.80 9.34 -10.42
N SER A 68 -5.93 8.38 -10.14
CA SER A 68 -5.64 7.21 -10.97
C SER A 68 -5.70 5.96 -10.11
N TYR A 69 -6.27 4.87 -10.63
CA TYR A 69 -6.32 3.62 -9.89
C TYR A 69 -4.94 2.98 -9.77
N LEU A 70 -4.61 2.57 -8.55
CA LEU A 70 -3.60 1.55 -8.26
C LEU A 70 -4.26 0.16 -8.32
N PHE A 71 -5.52 0.07 -7.91
CA PHE A 71 -6.36 -1.12 -8.02
C PHE A 71 -7.83 -0.74 -8.23
N ASP A 72 -8.39 -1.17 -9.36
CA ASP A 72 -9.76 -0.87 -9.83
C ASP A 72 -10.70 -2.08 -9.73
N GLY A 73 -10.25 -3.20 -9.13
CA GLY A 73 -11.04 -4.42 -9.01
C GLY A 73 -10.77 -5.46 -10.08
N ILE A 74 -9.90 -5.23 -11.06
CA ILE A 74 -9.63 -6.21 -12.12
C ILE A 74 -8.22 -6.78 -12.07
N THR A 75 -8.04 -7.94 -12.69
CA THR A 75 -6.76 -8.66 -12.75
C THR A 75 -5.62 -7.81 -13.32
N ASN A 76 -5.89 -6.93 -14.29
CA ASN A 76 -4.86 -6.12 -14.92
C ASN A 76 -4.19 -5.15 -13.92
N THR A 77 -4.95 -4.50 -13.05
CA THR A 77 -4.34 -3.63 -12.03
C THR A 77 -3.74 -4.45 -10.91
N PHE A 78 -4.34 -5.59 -10.54
CA PHE A 78 -3.76 -6.52 -9.56
C PHE A 78 -2.37 -7.03 -9.96
N GLN A 79 -2.10 -7.27 -11.24
CA GLN A 79 -0.78 -7.68 -11.74
C GLN A 79 0.34 -6.65 -11.49
N CYS A 80 0.00 -5.39 -11.23
CA CYS A 80 0.98 -4.37 -10.83
C CYS A 80 1.36 -4.47 -9.34
N TRP A 81 0.75 -5.35 -8.55
CA TRP A 81 1.05 -5.56 -7.12
C TRP A 81 1.91 -6.79 -6.90
N ARG A 82 2.72 -6.78 -5.84
CA ARG A 82 3.60 -7.90 -5.47
C ARG A 82 3.52 -8.15 -3.98
N ASN A 83 3.59 -9.42 -3.60
CA ASN A 83 3.70 -9.85 -2.22
C ASN A 83 5.16 -9.75 -1.76
N ALA A 84 5.37 -9.27 -0.55
CA ALA A 84 6.58 -9.42 0.24
C ALA A 84 6.21 -10.00 1.62
N GLY A 85 6.81 -11.15 1.96
CA GLY A 85 6.74 -11.74 3.28
C GLY A 85 5.80 -12.93 3.42
N SER A 86 5.33 -13.17 4.64
CA SER A 86 4.44 -14.28 4.98
C SER A 86 2.98 -13.94 4.69
N GLY A 87 2.15 -14.91 4.32
CA GLY A 87 0.77 -14.64 3.91
C GLY A 87 0.66 -14.17 2.46
N ALA A 88 -0.53 -13.71 2.05
CA ALA A 88 -0.87 -13.35 0.68
C ALA A 88 -2.09 -12.42 0.58
N PHE A 89 -2.46 -12.08 -0.65
CA PHE A 89 -3.74 -11.44 -0.96
C PHE A 89 -4.39 -12.18 -2.13
N GLY A 90 -5.65 -12.54 -1.96
CA GLY A 90 -6.49 -13.10 -3.04
C GLY A 90 -7.28 -12.02 -3.75
N LEU A 91 -7.39 -12.08 -5.07
CA LEU A 91 -8.35 -11.31 -5.84
C LEU A 91 -9.66 -12.09 -5.95
N GLN A 92 -10.71 -11.63 -5.28
CA GLN A 92 -12.03 -12.28 -5.29
C GLN A 92 -13.12 -11.21 -5.43
N ASP A 93 -14.01 -11.37 -6.42
CA ASP A 93 -15.16 -10.48 -6.65
C ASP A 93 -14.80 -8.99 -6.72
N GLY A 94 -13.63 -8.70 -7.28
CA GLY A 94 -13.08 -7.34 -7.39
C GLY A 94 -12.50 -6.76 -6.10
N LEU A 95 -12.29 -7.60 -5.09
CA LEU A 95 -11.70 -7.24 -3.80
C LEU A 95 -10.31 -7.88 -3.67
N LEU A 96 -9.37 -7.15 -3.07
CA LEU A 96 -8.15 -7.73 -2.53
C LEU A 96 -8.44 -8.18 -1.11
N ILE A 97 -8.40 -9.48 -0.84
CA ILE A 97 -8.66 -10.05 0.48
C ILE A 97 -7.33 -10.49 1.08
N ALA A 98 -6.97 -9.92 2.23
CA ALA A 98 -5.79 -10.33 2.98
C ALA A 98 -5.90 -11.81 3.38
N GLN A 99 -4.78 -12.52 3.31
CA GLN A 99 -4.62 -13.90 3.74
C GLN A 99 -3.41 -13.96 4.67
N PRO A 100 -3.61 -13.75 5.98
CA PRO A 100 -2.60 -13.92 7.03
C PRO A 100 -1.71 -15.16 6.84
N GLY A 101 -0.42 -15.01 7.13
CA GLY A 101 0.50 -16.12 7.34
C GLY A 101 1.02 -16.14 8.78
N ASP A 102 2.14 -16.82 9.01
CA ASP A 102 2.74 -16.97 10.35
C ASP A 102 3.55 -15.74 10.82
N ASP A 103 3.66 -14.70 9.97
CA ASP A 103 4.36 -13.43 10.24
C ASP A 103 3.76 -12.34 9.32
N HIS A 104 4.33 -11.13 9.29
CA HIS A 104 3.83 -10.05 8.42
C HIS A 104 3.90 -10.40 6.93
N GLY A 105 2.84 -10.02 6.22
CA GLY A 105 2.75 -9.98 4.77
C GLY A 105 2.40 -8.60 4.26
N ILE A 106 3.04 -8.19 3.18
CA ILE A 106 2.79 -6.90 2.53
C ILE A 106 2.49 -7.12 1.06
N LEU A 107 1.32 -6.69 0.60
CA LEU A 107 1.03 -6.53 -0.82
C LEU A 107 1.33 -5.07 -1.20
N PHE A 108 2.36 -4.85 -2.02
CA PHE A 108 2.78 -3.51 -2.42
C PHE A 108 2.59 -3.25 -3.91
N TYR A 109 2.27 -2.00 -4.26
CA TYR A 109 2.19 -1.56 -5.65
C TYR A 109 3.60 -1.43 -6.22
N ALA A 110 3.97 -2.35 -7.10
CA ALA A 110 5.35 -2.51 -7.57
C ALA A 110 5.63 -1.76 -8.89
N ALA A 111 4.61 -1.23 -9.56
CA ALA A 111 4.78 -0.60 -10.87
C ALA A 111 5.48 0.77 -10.79
N GLU A 112 5.41 1.47 -9.66
CA GLU A 112 6.16 2.71 -9.42
C GLU A 112 6.24 3.06 -7.93
N ALA A 113 7.12 4.01 -7.61
CA ALA A 113 7.21 4.64 -6.31
C ALA A 113 6.66 6.08 -6.34
N PHE A 114 6.40 6.63 -5.15
CA PHE A 114 5.67 7.87 -4.98
C PHE A 114 6.49 8.92 -4.21
N ASN A 115 6.29 10.18 -4.61
CA ASN A 115 6.70 11.37 -3.86
C ASN A 115 5.49 11.83 -3.07
N ASP A 116 4.98 13.04 -3.33
CA ASP A 116 3.79 13.60 -2.71
C ASP A 116 2.52 13.05 -3.38
N PHE A 117 1.54 12.69 -2.56
CA PHE A 117 0.29 12.11 -3.05
C PHE A 117 -0.87 12.27 -2.05
N VAL A 118 -2.09 12.20 -2.59
CA VAL A 118 -3.28 11.76 -1.88
C VAL A 118 -3.56 10.31 -2.26
N LEU A 119 -3.78 9.43 -1.30
CA LEU A 119 -4.17 8.04 -1.44
C LEU A 119 -5.58 7.88 -0.87
N ARG A 120 -6.48 7.29 -1.66
CA ARG A 120 -7.77 6.83 -1.19
C ARG A 120 -7.91 5.35 -1.40
N LEU A 121 -8.43 4.66 -0.39
CA LEU A 121 -8.71 3.23 -0.46
C LEU A 121 -9.87 2.87 0.45
N GLN A 122 -10.68 1.93 -0.01
CA GLN A 122 -11.78 1.40 0.79
C GLN A 122 -11.37 0.08 1.40
N PHE A 123 -11.74 -0.13 2.65
CA PHE A 123 -11.49 -1.36 3.38
C PHE A 123 -12.73 -1.82 4.16
N ARG A 124 -12.80 -3.11 4.44
CA ARG A 124 -13.89 -3.76 5.17
C ARG A 124 -13.33 -4.81 6.11
N LEU A 125 -13.75 -4.78 7.37
CA LEU A 125 -13.35 -5.74 8.38
C LEU A 125 -14.24 -6.98 8.30
N PRO A 126 -13.69 -8.21 8.33
CA PRO A 126 -14.48 -9.44 8.26
C PRO A 126 -15.16 -9.82 9.59
N GLY A 127 -14.88 -9.09 10.69
CA GLY A 127 -15.17 -9.57 12.04
C GLY A 127 -14.20 -10.69 12.48
N PRO A 128 -14.45 -11.35 13.63
CA PRO A 128 -15.52 -11.11 14.59
C PRO A 128 -15.32 -9.82 15.41
N VAL A 129 -16.30 -9.50 16.26
CA VAL A 129 -16.19 -8.44 17.28
C VAL A 129 -15.90 -9.03 18.66
N ASP A 130 -15.30 -8.22 19.54
CA ASP A 130 -15.18 -8.55 20.96
C ASP A 130 -16.50 -8.32 21.74
N ALA A 131 -16.47 -8.60 23.05
CA ALA A 131 -17.64 -8.46 23.93
C ALA A 131 -18.21 -7.04 24.03
N PHE A 132 -17.49 -6.03 23.54
CA PHE A 132 -17.90 -4.62 23.50
C PHE A 132 -18.27 -4.15 22.09
N GLY A 133 -18.36 -5.08 21.13
CA GLY A 133 -18.74 -4.78 19.75
C GLY A 133 -17.63 -4.17 18.90
N LYS A 134 -16.35 -4.22 19.33
CA LYS A 134 -15.23 -3.75 18.51
C LYS A 134 -14.71 -4.86 17.61
N ALA A 135 -14.50 -4.58 16.34
CA ALA A 135 -13.85 -5.52 15.43
C ALA A 135 -12.46 -5.92 15.96
N THR A 136 -12.14 -7.21 15.88
CA THR A 136 -10.86 -7.76 16.37
C THR A 136 -9.79 -7.86 15.28
N SER A 137 -10.12 -7.36 14.09
CA SER A 137 -9.26 -7.43 12.91
C SER A 137 -8.05 -6.51 13.00
N ASN A 138 -6.89 -6.97 12.51
CA ASN A 138 -5.68 -6.18 12.43
C ASN A 138 -5.08 -6.26 11.01
N SER A 139 -4.75 -5.09 10.47
CA SER A 139 -4.11 -4.85 9.16
C SER A 139 -3.53 -3.42 9.17
N GLY A 140 -3.11 -2.92 8.02
CA GLY A 140 -2.55 -1.57 7.89
C GLY A 140 -2.25 -1.18 6.45
N VAL A 141 -2.00 0.12 6.26
CA VAL A 141 -1.60 0.72 4.98
C VAL A 141 -0.20 1.32 5.16
N LEU A 142 0.78 0.75 4.46
CA LEU A 142 2.17 1.19 4.55
C LEU A 142 2.48 2.24 3.49
N LEU A 143 3.18 3.29 3.91
CA LEU A 143 3.45 4.50 3.15
C LEU A 143 4.96 4.75 3.06
N ARG A 144 5.41 5.04 1.84
CA ARG A 144 6.77 5.47 1.50
C ARG A 144 7.90 4.59 2.06
N PHE A 145 7.66 3.28 2.12
CA PHE A 145 8.71 2.33 2.50
C PHE A 145 9.66 2.02 1.35
N ARG A 146 10.76 1.36 1.68
CA ARG A 146 11.77 0.88 0.71
C ARG A 146 11.34 -0.37 -0.03
N TYR A 147 11.86 -0.58 -1.22
CA TYR A 147 11.63 -1.78 -2.01
C TYR A 147 11.94 -3.04 -1.17
N PRO A 148 10.94 -3.88 -0.86
CA PRO A 148 11.05 -4.88 0.18
C PRO A 148 11.88 -6.10 -0.24
N HIS A 149 12.03 -6.37 -1.54
CA HIS A 149 12.82 -7.50 -2.04
C HIS A 149 14.31 -7.19 -2.23
N ALA A 150 14.76 -5.98 -1.90
CA ALA A 150 16.19 -5.68 -1.81
C ALA A 150 16.72 -6.02 -0.41
N ARG A 151 18.00 -6.37 -0.34
CA ARG A 151 18.72 -6.52 0.93
C ARG A 151 19.25 -5.17 1.39
N TRP A 152 19.10 -4.91 2.69
CA TRP A 152 19.50 -3.66 3.33
C TRP A 152 20.19 -3.99 4.65
N ASP A 153 21.51 -4.04 4.69
CA ASP A 153 22.26 -4.45 5.88
C ASP A 153 21.99 -3.53 7.09
N GLU A 154 21.75 -2.25 6.85
CA GLU A 154 21.34 -1.29 7.87
C GLU A 154 19.91 -1.50 8.38
N VAL A 155 19.02 -2.05 7.56
CA VAL A 155 17.67 -2.45 8.02
C VAL A 155 17.81 -3.74 8.81
N ASN A 156 18.51 -4.75 8.29
CA ASN A 156 18.72 -6.04 8.97
C ASN A 156 19.40 -5.90 10.34
N ARG A 157 20.30 -4.91 10.53
CA ARG A 157 20.90 -4.64 11.84
C ARG A 157 19.92 -4.10 12.88
N ARG A 158 18.89 -3.37 12.45
CA ARG A 158 17.86 -2.80 13.34
C ARG A 158 16.65 -3.71 13.47
N GLU A 159 16.34 -4.44 12.41
CA GLU A 159 15.27 -5.39 12.31
C GLU A 159 15.79 -6.71 11.70
N PRO A 160 16.37 -7.61 12.51
CA PRO A 160 16.93 -8.88 12.03
C PRO A 160 15.91 -9.77 11.30
N ARG A 161 14.61 -9.63 11.60
CA ARG A 161 13.55 -10.40 10.92
C ARG A 161 13.48 -10.09 9.42
N ALA A 162 13.94 -8.91 8.99
CA ALA A 162 14.03 -8.55 7.57
C ALA A 162 14.95 -9.44 6.73
N ALA A 163 15.90 -10.15 7.36
CA ALA A 163 16.75 -11.11 6.66
C ALA A 163 15.97 -12.36 6.18
N GLY A 164 14.95 -12.78 6.94
CA GLY A 164 14.12 -13.96 6.64
C GLY A 164 12.75 -13.63 6.05
N ASN A 165 12.23 -12.43 6.33
CA ASN A 165 10.92 -12.00 5.85
C ASN A 165 10.99 -10.53 5.32
N PRO A 166 10.88 -10.32 3.99
CA PRO A 166 11.00 -8.98 3.39
C PRO A 166 9.86 -8.01 3.75
N ALA A 167 8.74 -8.46 4.33
CA ALA A 167 7.72 -7.56 4.86
C ALA A 167 8.28 -6.60 5.91
N TRP A 168 9.25 -7.07 6.70
CA TRP A 168 9.91 -6.24 7.72
C TRP A 168 10.68 -5.06 7.14
N VAL A 169 11.17 -5.15 5.90
CA VAL A 169 11.74 -3.97 5.22
C VAL A 169 10.69 -2.87 5.09
N ALA A 170 9.46 -3.23 4.73
CA ALA A 170 8.37 -2.28 4.60
C ALA A 170 7.97 -1.69 5.96
N VAL A 171 7.77 -2.54 6.96
CA VAL A 171 7.41 -2.15 8.34
C VAL A 171 8.46 -1.21 8.95
N THR A 172 9.74 -1.53 8.81
CA THR A 172 10.83 -0.76 9.42
C THR A 172 11.09 0.57 8.71
N THR A 173 10.85 0.67 7.40
CA THR A 173 11.26 1.85 6.60
C THR A 173 10.09 2.69 6.08
N GLY A 174 8.85 2.28 6.34
CA GLY A 174 7.66 3.08 6.05
C GLY A 174 7.02 3.66 7.30
N PHE A 175 5.94 4.40 7.09
CA PHE A 175 4.93 4.64 8.12
C PHE A 175 3.70 3.79 7.82
N GLU A 176 2.99 3.36 8.85
CA GLU A 176 1.80 2.52 8.72
C GLU A 176 0.60 3.27 9.27
N VAL A 177 -0.42 3.45 8.45
CA VAL A 177 -1.75 3.84 8.93
C VAL A 177 -2.43 2.57 9.40
N GLN A 178 -2.67 2.49 10.71
CA GLN A 178 -3.15 1.27 11.35
C GLN A 178 -4.60 0.98 11.00
N ILE A 179 -4.96 -0.30 10.95
CA ILE A 179 -6.34 -0.80 10.97
C ILE A 179 -6.44 -1.79 12.15
N ASP A 180 -6.93 -1.33 13.30
CA ASP A 180 -7.16 -2.14 14.50
C ASP A 180 -8.06 -1.35 15.47
N GLU A 181 -9.28 -1.83 15.75
CA GLU A 181 -10.20 -1.12 16.65
C GLU A 181 -9.83 -1.28 18.13
N GLN A 182 -9.09 -2.32 18.46
CA GLN A 182 -8.70 -2.66 19.82
C GLN A 182 -7.46 -1.88 20.24
N GLY A 183 -6.53 -1.62 19.32
CA GLY A 183 -5.25 -0.99 19.65
C GLY A 183 -4.22 -1.99 20.17
N ARG A 184 -4.19 -3.21 19.63
CA ARG A 184 -3.30 -4.27 20.14
C ARG A 184 -1.82 -3.96 19.87
N PRO A 185 -0.90 -4.47 20.71
CA PRO A 185 -1.12 -5.40 21.84
C PRO A 185 -1.55 -4.80 23.20
N PHE A 186 -1.71 -3.48 23.35
CA PHE A 186 -1.90 -2.88 24.69
C PHE A 186 -3.06 -1.89 24.81
N TYR A 187 -3.96 -1.89 23.83
CA TYR A 187 -5.10 -0.99 23.73
C TYR A 187 -4.70 0.49 23.67
N TYR A 188 -3.52 0.78 23.11
CA TYR A 188 -2.97 2.12 22.98
C TYR A 188 -3.56 2.85 21.77
N GLU A 189 -3.78 4.15 21.91
CA GLU A 189 -4.25 5.04 20.84
C GLU A 189 -3.33 5.03 19.63
N LYS A 190 -2.01 5.02 19.84
CA LYS A 190 -1.00 4.91 18.77
C LYS A 190 -1.04 3.59 17.99
N HIS A 191 -1.87 2.63 18.41
CA HIS A 191 -2.10 1.34 17.75
C HIS A 191 -3.53 1.22 17.21
N ARG A 192 -4.36 2.26 17.27
CA ARG A 192 -5.75 2.21 16.80
C ARG A 192 -5.91 2.65 15.35
N THR A 193 -7.00 2.20 14.72
CA THR A 193 -7.35 2.55 13.34
C THR A 193 -7.16 4.03 13.03
N GLY A 194 -6.39 4.33 11.99
CA GLY A 194 -6.14 5.69 11.52
C GLY A 194 -4.93 6.37 12.15
N ALA A 195 -4.41 5.90 13.29
CA ALA A 195 -3.14 6.38 13.84
C ALA A 195 -1.97 5.97 12.93
N LEU A 196 -0.89 6.75 12.94
CA LEU A 196 0.39 6.24 12.47
C LEU A 196 0.95 5.29 13.53
N TYR A 197 1.11 4.02 13.16
CA TYR A 197 1.42 2.95 14.10
C TYR A 197 2.70 3.25 14.89
N ASP A 198 2.56 3.18 16.21
CA ASP A 198 3.60 3.33 17.22
C ASP A 198 4.28 4.72 17.25
N ILE A 199 3.73 5.71 16.53
CA ILE A 199 4.13 7.11 16.69
C ILE A 199 3.47 7.67 17.97
N PRO A 200 4.21 8.32 18.89
CA PRO A 200 3.63 8.82 20.14
C PRO A 200 2.47 9.80 19.95
N THR A 201 1.33 9.55 20.60
CA THR A 201 0.12 10.42 20.56
C THR A 201 0.05 11.40 21.73
N GLY A 202 0.94 11.28 22.71
CA GLY A 202 0.84 11.98 23.99
C GLY A 202 -0.02 11.26 25.04
N GLN A 203 -0.47 10.03 24.77
CA GLN A 203 -1.20 9.24 25.75
C GLN A 203 -0.38 8.98 27.02
N THR A 204 -1.07 8.81 28.15
CA THR A 204 -0.44 8.45 29.43
C THR A 204 -0.39 6.93 29.57
N ILE A 205 0.82 6.38 29.66
CA ILE A 205 1.08 4.95 29.90
C ILE A 205 1.71 4.82 31.28
N ASN A 206 1.10 4.03 32.18
CA ASN A 206 1.62 3.80 33.53
C ASN A 206 1.96 5.09 34.31
N GLY A 207 1.14 6.13 34.14
CA GLY A 207 1.32 7.43 34.81
C GLY A 207 2.33 8.37 34.15
N LEU A 208 2.94 7.99 33.02
CA LEU A 208 3.87 8.82 32.26
C LEU A 208 3.27 9.19 30.89
N ALA A 209 3.22 10.48 30.59
CA ALA A 209 2.80 10.96 29.27
C ALA A 209 3.93 10.71 28.25
N GLU A 210 3.59 10.07 27.14
CA GLU A 210 4.46 10.02 25.97
C GLU A 210 4.67 11.44 25.38
N PRO A 211 5.73 11.68 24.59
CA PRO A 211 5.77 12.89 23.76
C PRO A 211 4.59 12.91 22.79
N VAL A 212 4.16 14.11 22.38
CA VAL A 212 3.18 14.28 21.31
C VAL A 212 3.93 14.42 19.99
N GLU A 213 3.98 13.37 19.20
CA GLU A 213 4.59 13.41 17.86
C GLU A 213 3.53 13.40 16.75
N GLN A 214 2.43 12.70 16.95
CA GLN A 214 1.22 12.81 16.13
C GLN A 214 0.05 13.38 16.95
N LYS A 215 -0.82 14.15 16.29
CA LYS A 215 -2.15 14.46 16.82
C LYS A 215 -3.11 13.40 16.33
N TYR A 216 -3.66 12.62 17.24
CA TYR A 216 -4.61 11.57 16.95
C TYR A 216 -5.95 11.86 17.62
N SER A 217 -7.04 11.58 16.92
CA SER A 217 -8.40 11.55 17.44
C SER A 217 -9.11 10.37 16.81
N PRO A 218 -9.68 9.45 17.61
CA PRO A 218 -10.29 8.24 17.07
C PRO A 218 -11.47 8.60 16.16
N GLY A 219 -11.55 7.91 15.02
CA GLY A 219 -12.70 7.97 14.13
C GLY A 219 -13.93 7.25 14.70
N PRO A 220 -14.98 7.06 13.87
CA PRO A 220 -16.14 6.26 14.26
C PRO A 220 -15.72 4.82 14.57
N VAL A 221 -16.43 4.16 15.49
CA VAL A 221 -16.20 2.73 15.78
C VAL A 221 -16.53 1.91 14.53
N LEU A 222 -15.54 1.16 14.04
CA LEU A 222 -15.70 0.36 12.84
C LEU A 222 -16.51 -0.91 13.12
N GLN A 223 -17.47 -1.17 12.26
CA GLN A 223 -18.33 -2.36 12.31
C GLN A 223 -17.89 -3.35 11.23
N PRO A 224 -17.92 -4.67 11.51
CA PRO A 224 -17.74 -5.67 10.47
C PRO A 224 -18.71 -5.49 9.30
N ASP A 225 -18.28 -5.96 8.13
CA ASP A 225 -19.04 -5.96 6.87
C ASP A 225 -19.44 -4.59 6.30
N LYS A 226 -19.11 -3.49 6.99
CA LYS A 226 -19.22 -2.14 6.47
C LYS A 226 -17.97 -1.69 5.74
N TRP A 227 -18.16 -0.88 4.70
CA TRP A 227 -17.07 -0.26 3.95
C TRP A 227 -16.70 1.07 4.58
N TYR A 228 -15.40 1.27 4.78
CA TYR A 228 -14.81 2.52 5.22
C TYR A 228 -13.79 2.97 4.19
N GLU A 229 -13.56 4.28 4.08
CA GLU A 229 -12.54 4.85 3.20
C GLU A 229 -11.54 5.66 4.01
N PHE A 230 -10.27 5.38 3.78
CA PHE A 230 -9.21 6.31 4.16
C PHE A 230 -8.98 7.31 3.03
N GLU A 231 -8.80 8.57 3.40
CA GLU A 231 -8.06 9.56 2.63
C GLU A 231 -6.76 9.88 3.37
N ILE A 232 -5.63 9.60 2.74
CA ILE A 232 -4.30 9.78 3.29
C ILE A 232 -3.55 10.75 2.40
N GLU A 233 -3.14 11.89 2.92
CA GLU A 233 -2.30 12.85 2.19
C GLU A 233 -0.88 12.83 2.77
N VAL A 234 0.10 12.70 1.88
CA VAL A 234 1.52 12.73 2.20
C VAL A 234 2.19 13.78 1.34
N VAL A 235 2.63 14.88 1.96
CA VAL A 235 3.23 16.05 1.28
C VAL A 235 4.48 16.48 2.01
N GLY A 236 5.62 16.48 1.32
CA GLY A 236 6.92 16.65 1.97
C GLY A 236 7.09 15.62 3.08
N ASP A 237 7.24 16.08 4.32
CA ASP A 237 7.35 15.23 5.52
C ASP A 237 6.05 15.18 6.35
N ALA A 238 4.96 15.78 5.86
CA ALA A 238 3.66 15.80 6.52
C ALA A 238 2.77 14.64 6.05
N TYR A 239 2.06 14.04 7.00
CA TYR A 239 1.13 12.93 6.85
C TYR A 239 -0.19 13.32 7.52
N THR A 240 -1.28 13.28 6.79
CA THR A 240 -2.63 13.42 7.34
C THR A 240 -3.47 12.21 6.96
N VAL A 241 -4.35 11.81 7.87
CA VAL A 241 -5.27 10.69 7.67
C VAL A 241 -6.66 11.17 8.04
N SER A 242 -7.61 10.91 7.14
CA SER A 242 -9.04 11.10 7.38
C SER A 242 -9.79 9.80 7.07
N LEU A 243 -10.86 9.54 7.79
CA LEU A 243 -11.62 8.29 7.76
C LEU A 243 -13.12 8.57 7.67
N GLY A 244 -13.85 7.81 6.85
CA GLY A 244 -15.31 7.90 6.76
C GLY A 244 -15.97 6.58 6.38
N GLU A 245 -17.25 6.43 6.73
CA GLU A 245 -18.08 5.29 6.29
C GLU A 245 -18.54 5.53 4.84
N VAL A 246 -18.37 4.51 4.00
CA VAL A 246 -18.77 4.56 2.59
C VAL A 246 -20.26 4.26 2.48
N GLN A 247 -21.01 5.21 1.92
CA GLN A 247 -22.42 5.04 1.60
C GLN A 247 -22.58 4.87 0.09
N ALA A 248 -23.38 3.88 -0.33
CA ALA A 248 -23.57 3.58 -1.74
C ALA A 248 -24.15 4.80 -2.48
N GLY A 249 -23.49 5.19 -3.57
CA GLY A 249 -23.92 6.32 -4.41
C GLY A 249 -23.64 7.71 -3.81
N GLN A 250 -22.91 7.81 -2.71
CA GLN A 250 -22.55 9.08 -2.09
C GLN A 250 -21.03 9.24 -1.99
N GLN A 251 -20.58 10.49 -2.03
CA GLN A 251 -19.20 10.81 -1.68
C GLN A 251 -18.98 10.57 -0.19
N THR A 252 -17.87 9.92 0.17
CA THR A 252 -17.52 9.68 1.57
C THR A 252 -17.26 11.01 2.29
N ALA A 253 -17.98 11.24 3.38
CA ALA A 253 -17.68 12.33 4.31
C ALA A 253 -16.55 11.87 5.25
N HIS A 254 -15.36 12.45 5.08
CA HIS A 254 -14.18 12.08 5.86
C HIS A 254 -14.06 12.95 7.11
N LEU A 255 -13.74 12.32 8.24
CA LEU A 255 -13.34 12.99 9.47
C LEU A 255 -11.81 12.92 9.60
N PRO A 256 -11.11 14.04 9.87
CA PRO A 256 -9.68 14.01 10.18
C PRO A 256 -9.43 13.19 11.45
N VAL A 257 -8.54 12.21 11.38
CA VAL A 257 -8.18 11.35 12.53
C VAL A 257 -6.72 11.52 12.95
N THR A 258 -5.81 11.78 12.01
CA THR A 258 -4.37 11.90 12.33
C THR A 258 -3.72 13.04 11.57
N SER A 259 -2.83 13.77 12.24
CA SER A 259 -1.82 14.60 11.60
C SER A 259 -0.45 14.37 12.25
N PHE A 260 0.57 14.23 11.42
CA PHE A 260 1.96 13.98 11.82
C PHE A 260 2.90 14.68 10.85
N THR A 261 3.92 15.35 11.36
CA THR A 261 5.01 15.87 10.55
C THR A 261 6.29 15.20 11.01
N LYS A 262 6.92 14.41 10.13
CA LYS A 262 8.17 13.71 10.43
C LYS A 262 9.24 14.73 10.86
N PRO A 263 9.75 14.66 12.10
CA PRO A 263 10.82 15.57 12.53
C PRO A 263 12.10 15.35 11.72
N ALA A 264 12.87 16.40 11.50
CA ALA A 264 14.10 16.33 10.69
C ALA A 264 15.22 15.49 11.35
N ASP A 265 15.17 15.31 12.67
CA ASP A 265 16.15 14.60 13.49
C ASP A 265 15.72 13.19 13.90
N LYS A 266 14.49 12.78 13.56
CA LYS A 266 13.92 11.46 13.88
C LYS A 266 13.50 10.72 12.62
N TYR A 267 13.43 9.38 12.73
CA TYR A 267 12.94 8.51 11.66
C TYR A 267 13.65 8.74 10.32
N LEU A 268 14.95 9.03 10.36
CA LEU A 268 15.73 9.56 9.22
C LEU A 268 15.65 8.70 7.95
N ASP A 269 15.34 7.42 8.10
CA ASP A 269 15.27 6.47 7.02
C ASP A 269 13.86 5.92 6.75
N ARG A 270 12.84 6.43 7.47
CA ARG A 270 11.43 6.06 7.30
C ARG A 270 10.70 7.06 6.41
N GLY A 271 9.78 6.54 5.60
CA GLY A 271 8.82 7.36 4.85
C GLY A 271 9.47 8.28 3.81
N LEU A 272 10.61 7.87 3.25
CA LEU A 272 11.34 8.69 2.28
C LEU A 272 10.62 8.71 0.91
N PRO A 273 10.50 9.87 0.26
CA PRO A 273 9.95 9.95 -1.10
C PRO A 273 10.92 9.31 -2.11
N ALA A 274 10.38 8.89 -3.25
CA ALA A 274 11.16 8.32 -4.35
C ALA A 274 12.28 9.27 -4.86
N SER A 275 12.08 10.59 -4.78
CA SER A 275 13.05 11.62 -5.17
C SER A 275 14.25 11.72 -4.21
N ALA A 276 14.04 11.46 -2.91
CA ALA A 276 15.12 11.43 -1.92
C ALA A 276 15.92 10.13 -2.00
N LYS A 277 15.24 9.00 -2.27
CA LYS A 277 15.86 7.70 -2.45
C LYS A 277 15.05 6.88 -3.45
N THR A 278 15.63 6.55 -4.60
CA THR A 278 14.93 5.85 -5.70
C THR A 278 14.44 4.45 -5.33
N SER A 279 14.98 3.88 -4.26
CA SER A 279 14.54 2.61 -3.69
C SER A 279 13.44 2.75 -2.64
N SER A 280 12.89 3.95 -2.43
CA SER A 280 11.83 4.27 -1.45
C SER A 280 10.59 4.82 -2.15
N GLY A 281 9.53 5.05 -1.39
CA GLY A 281 8.30 5.66 -1.88
C GLY A 281 7.19 4.65 -2.21
N TYR A 282 7.33 3.38 -1.83
CA TYR A 282 6.30 2.37 -2.13
C TYR A 282 5.09 2.48 -1.20
N ILE A 283 3.93 2.03 -1.70
CA ILE A 283 2.66 1.94 -0.97
C ILE A 283 2.25 0.47 -0.91
N GLY A 284 1.67 0.03 0.21
CA GLY A 284 1.27 -1.35 0.40
C GLY A 284 0.20 -1.56 1.44
N LEU A 285 -0.36 -2.78 1.46
CA LEU A 285 -1.39 -3.25 2.38
C LEU A 285 -0.84 -4.41 3.19
N GLN A 286 -1.21 -4.50 4.46
CA GLN A 286 -0.74 -5.54 5.35
C GLN A 286 -1.72 -6.72 5.44
N ALA A 287 -1.23 -7.93 5.21
CA ALA A 287 -1.87 -9.17 5.68
C ALA A 287 -1.26 -9.50 7.04
N HIS A 288 -2.08 -9.47 8.09
CA HIS A 288 -1.62 -9.71 9.46
C HIS A 288 -2.47 -10.75 10.18
N THR A 289 -3.55 -10.41 10.89
CA THR A 289 -4.33 -11.42 11.65
C THR A 289 -5.72 -11.68 11.10
N SER A 290 -6.18 -10.93 10.10
CA SER A 290 -7.55 -11.06 9.59
C SER A 290 -7.65 -10.83 8.09
N ASN A 291 -8.71 -11.38 7.50
CA ASN A 291 -9.02 -11.29 6.09
C ASN A 291 -9.66 -9.94 5.72
N VAL A 292 -9.00 -8.83 6.06
CA VAL A 292 -9.43 -7.48 5.70
C VAL A 292 -9.51 -7.38 4.18
N ALA A 293 -10.65 -6.90 3.67
CA ALA A 293 -10.90 -6.74 2.25
C ALA A 293 -10.64 -5.29 1.84
N PHE A 294 -10.04 -5.08 0.67
CA PHE A 294 -9.70 -3.78 0.11
C PHE A 294 -10.23 -3.62 -1.32
N ARG A 295 -10.63 -2.40 -1.69
CA ARG A 295 -11.04 -2.05 -3.06
C ARG A 295 -10.82 -0.57 -3.35
N GLN A 296 -11.01 -0.18 -4.61
CA GLN A 296 -11.04 1.23 -5.05
C GLN A 296 -9.78 2.01 -4.61
N ILE A 297 -8.61 1.39 -4.74
CA ILE A 297 -7.33 1.96 -4.32
C ILE A 297 -6.85 2.89 -5.43
N ARG A 298 -6.76 4.18 -5.11
CA ARG A 298 -6.49 5.22 -6.09
C ARG A 298 -5.63 6.32 -5.49
N THR A 299 -4.82 6.94 -6.33
CA THR A 299 -3.92 8.01 -5.91
C THR A 299 -4.03 9.22 -6.82
N LYS A 300 -3.87 10.41 -6.24
CA LYS A 300 -3.65 11.67 -6.92
C LYS A 300 -2.25 12.14 -6.58
N ARG A 301 -1.41 12.33 -7.61
CA ARG A 301 -0.07 12.91 -7.45
C ARG A 301 -0.19 14.41 -7.15
N LEU A 302 0.71 14.91 -6.33
CA LEU A 302 0.81 16.33 -5.96
C LEU A 302 2.11 16.94 -6.50
#